data_AF-A0A0V8HQP6-F1
#
_entry.id   AF-A0A0V8HQP6-F1
#
_cell.length_a   1.000
_cell.length_b   1.000
_cell.length_c   1.000
_cell.angle_alpha   90.00
_cell.angle_beta   90.00
_cell.angle_gamma   90.00
#
_symmetry.space_group_name_H-M   'P 1'
#
loop_
_entity.id
_entity.type
_entity.pdbx_description
1 polymer ?
#
loop_
_entity_poly.entity_id
_entity_poly.type
_entity_poly.pdbx_seq_one_letter_code
_entity_poly.pdbx_strand_id
1 'polypeptide(L)'
;MRLASALTGTVLASALLLSAAPASLAAPTEDLPAVESSQLSDASSMLALINPTTKLSPEDYTPTKLVSVGSTGLTLRAEAAQAVEDLIADARAAGHSIKLLSAYRSYERQAALFNQYQSKYGTAYAERISARPGTSEHQLGLAADLGYTNSRAELKEEFGQTPAGIWIAKHASDYGLIIRYPQGKEEITGYKYEPWHVRYIGKEHAKALAESGAETYEEYFQMLSKTLEEPKTEASAVAKEEESDSSNKSEKESAKDSEEVGHGVVKEDDLLVLRFLPPYRDWGFGFTE
;
A
#
# COMPACT_ATOMS: atom_id res chain seq x y z
N MET A 1 -33.34 -43.18 68.10
CA MET A 1 -32.39 -43.11 66.96
C MET A 1 -31.57 -41.82 67.12
N ARG A 2 -30.23 -41.86 66.96
CA ARG A 2 -29.51 -41.36 65.76
C ARG A 2 -30.10 -40.08 65.16
N LEU A 3 -29.38 -39.00 64.90
CA LEU A 3 -28.05 -38.44 65.25
C LEU A 3 -27.92 -37.24 64.26
N ALA A 4 -27.32 -36.12 64.68
CA ALA A 4 -27.14 -34.97 63.78
C ALA A 4 -25.81 -35.06 63.00
N SER A 5 -25.79 -34.46 61.80
CA SER A 5 -24.58 -34.12 61.04
C SER A 5 -24.94 -32.87 60.21
N ALA A 6 -24.44 -31.67 60.47
CA ALA A 6 -23.04 -31.19 60.46
C ALA A 6 -22.55 -30.84 59.04
N LEU A 7 -22.09 -29.59 58.87
CA LEU A 7 -21.59 -29.04 57.62
C LEU A 7 -20.17 -29.55 57.32
N THR A 8 -19.88 -29.79 56.04
CA THR A 8 -18.55 -29.53 55.46
C THR A 8 -18.73 -28.85 54.11
N GLY A 9 -18.17 -27.65 53.95
CA GLY A 9 -18.23 -26.90 52.70
C GLY A 9 -17.12 -27.31 51.74
N THR A 10 -17.40 -27.30 50.44
CA THR A 10 -16.40 -27.54 49.38
C THR A 10 -16.13 -26.24 48.65
N VAL A 11 -14.95 -25.63 48.88
CA VAL A 11 -14.52 -24.46 48.12
C VAL A 11 -13.96 -24.94 46.79
N LEU A 12 -14.70 -24.76 45.70
CA LEU A 12 -14.20 -25.00 44.35
C LEU A 12 -13.29 -23.82 43.94
N ALA A 13 -11.98 -24.05 43.95
CA ALA A 13 -11.01 -23.08 43.48
C ALA A 13 -10.97 -23.10 41.94
N SER A 14 -11.72 -22.19 41.31
CA SER A 14 -11.70 -22.00 39.85
C SER A 14 -10.35 -21.43 39.39
N ALA A 15 -9.46 -22.31 38.93
CA ALA A 15 -8.20 -21.91 38.32
C ALA A 15 -8.45 -21.24 36.95
N LEU A 16 -8.31 -19.92 36.88
CA LEU A 16 -8.24 -19.21 35.60
C LEU A 16 -6.91 -19.56 34.90
N LEU A 17 -6.97 -20.47 33.94
CA LEU A 17 -5.91 -20.66 32.96
C LEU A 17 -5.92 -19.45 32.00
N LEU A 18 -5.12 -18.43 32.32
CA LEU A 18 -4.75 -17.40 31.34
C LEU A 18 -3.91 -18.06 30.24
N SER A 19 -4.58 -18.48 29.17
CA SER A 19 -3.94 -18.87 27.92
C SER A 19 -3.33 -17.63 27.27
N ALA A 20 -2.11 -17.29 27.66
CA ALA A 20 -1.30 -16.31 26.95
C ALA A 20 -1.09 -16.83 25.51
N ALA A 21 -1.76 -16.21 24.54
CA ALA A 21 -1.48 -16.47 23.14
C ALA A 21 -0.01 -16.12 22.87
N PRO A 22 0.74 -16.92 22.11
CA PRO A 22 2.10 -16.55 21.73
C PRO A 22 2.03 -15.24 20.94
N ALA A 23 2.82 -14.25 21.35
CA ALA A 23 3.05 -13.08 20.52
C ALA A 23 3.64 -13.58 19.20
N SER A 24 3.05 -13.18 18.07
CA SER A 24 3.56 -13.58 16.76
C SER A 24 4.97 -13.03 16.63
N LEU A 25 5.97 -13.92 16.55
CA LEU A 25 7.26 -13.53 15.99
C LEU A 25 6.98 -13.04 14.56
N ALA A 26 7.49 -11.86 14.24
CA ALA A 26 7.59 -11.46 12.84
C ALA A 26 8.50 -12.47 12.13
N ALA A 27 8.12 -12.86 10.91
CA ALA A 27 9.01 -13.63 10.05
C ALA A 27 10.29 -12.81 9.75
N PRO A 28 11.45 -13.45 9.56
CA PRO A 28 12.64 -12.74 9.12
C PRO A 28 12.41 -12.11 7.74
N THR A 29 13.07 -10.98 7.48
CA THR A 29 12.92 -10.16 6.27
C THR A 29 13.70 -10.74 5.07
N GLU A 30 13.60 -12.04 4.83
CA GLU A 30 14.34 -12.71 3.74
C GLU A 30 13.64 -12.49 2.38
N ASP A 31 14.42 -12.00 1.41
CA ASP A 31 14.07 -11.74 0.00
C ASP A 31 12.68 -11.15 -0.26
N LEU A 32 12.52 -9.87 0.12
CA LEU A 32 11.63 -8.99 -0.64
C LEU A 32 12.13 -8.87 -2.09
N PRO A 33 11.24 -8.87 -3.11
CA PRO A 33 11.63 -8.70 -4.49
C PRO A 33 12.41 -7.41 -4.72
N ALA A 34 13.54 -7.51 -5.41
CA ALA A 34 14.41 -6.37 -5.70
C ALA A 34 13.66 -5.31 -6.53
N VAL A 35 13.77 -4.05 -6.10
CA VAL A 35 13.18 -2.89 -6.79
C VAL A 35 14.23 -1.84 -7.06
N GLU A 36 13.98 -1.01 -8.07
CA GLU A 36 14.70 0.23 -8.34
C GLU A 36 13.90 1.44 -7.81
N SER A 37 14.58 2.52 -7.42
CA SER A 37 13.95 3.72 -6.83
C SER A 37 12.92 4.40 -7.76
N SER A 38 13.09 4.25 -9.07
CA SER A 38 12.12 4.69 -10.09
C SER A 38 10.80 3.91 -10.01
N GLN A 39 10.81 2.63 -9.64
CA GLN A 39 9.60 1.82 -9.52
C GLN A 39 8.72 2.27 -8.34
N LEU A 40 9.31 2.88 -7.31
CA LEU A 40 8.54 3.39 -6.16
C LEU A 40 8.06 4.85 -6.37
N SER A 41 8.67 5.60 -7.29
CA SER A 41 8.43 7.05 -7.45
C SER A 41 7.72 7.46 -8.74
N ASP A 42 7.79 6.67 -9.82
CA ASP A 42 7.14 6.99 -11.10
C ASP A 42 5.68 6.51 -11.12
N ALA A 43 4.74 7.41 -11.48
CA ALA A 43 3.35 7.08 -11.75
C ALA A 43 3.15 6.04 -12.87
N SER A 44 4.13 5.89 -13.77
CA SER A 44 4.14 4.83 -14.80
C SER A 44 4.45 3.44 -14.25
N SER A 45 4.97 3.32 -13.03
CA SER A 45 5.25 2.04 -12.38
C SER A 45 3.98 1.21 -12.11
N MET A 46 4.15 -0.09 -11.88
CA MET A 46 3.13 -0.94 -11.26
C MET A 46 3.04 -0.73 -9.75
N LEU A 47 4.14 -0.26 -9.13
CA LEU A 47 4.30 -0.11 -7.68
C LEU A 47 4.04 1.31 -7.17
N ALA A 48 3.56 2.23 -8.02
CA ALA A 48 3.20 3.58 -7.61
C ALA A 48 2.20 3.57 -6.44
N LEU A 49 2.62 4.04 -5.27
CA LEU A 49 1.76 4.23 -4.09
C LEU A 49 1.09 5.60 -4.19
N ILE A 50 -0.24 5.62 -4.21
CA ILE A 50 -1.02 6.85 -4.04
C ILE A 50 -2.18 6.60 -3.08
N ASN A 51 -2.50 7.59 -2.27
CA ASN A 51 -3.51 7.55 -1.20
C ASN A 51 -3.84 9.01 -0.80
N PRO A 52 -4.63 9.31 0.25
CA PRO A 52 -5.01 10.69 0.56
C PRO A 52 -3.84 11.64 0.89
N THR A 53 -2.67 11.12 1.28
CA THR A 53 -1.46 11.92 1.56
C THR A 53 -0.47 11.95 0.38
N THR A 54 -0.43 10.91 -0.46
CA THR A 54 0.49 10.79 -1.60
C THR A 54 -0.26 10.94 -2.94
N LYS A 55 0.00 12.03 -3.66
CA LYS A 55 -0.53 12.29 -5.01
C LYS A 55 0.28 11.59 -6.10
N LEU A 56 -0.36 11.40 -7.26
CA LEU A 56 0.31 11.17 -8.53
C LEU A 56 1.24 12.33 -8.91
N SER A 57 2.35 12.00 -9.56
CA SER A 57 3.24 12.95 -10.23
C SER A 57 3.48 12.46 -11.67
N PRO A 58 3.04 13.20 -12.71
CA PRO A 58 2.18 14.40 -12.63
C PRO A 58 0.77 14.08 -12.13
N GLU A 59 0.05 15.07 -11.56
CA GLU A 59 -1.27 14.84 -10.95
C GLU A 59 -2.32 14.33 -11.95
N ASP A 60 -2.21 14.74 -13.23
CA ASP A 60 -3.07 14.37 -14.35
C ASP A 60 -2.60 13.12 -15.13
N TYR A 61 -1.64 12.37 -14.57
CA TYR A 61 -1.08 11.15 -15.19
C TYR A 61 -2.17 10.25 -15.80
N THR A 62 -1.96 9.86 -17.05
CA THR A 62 -2.83 8.99 -17.83
C THR A 62 -1.99 7.86 -18.44
N PRO A 63 -2.35 6.57 -18.24
CA PRO A 63 -1.61 5.45 -18.81
C PRO A 63 -1.58 5.48 -20.34
N THR A 64 -0.38 5.34 -20.91
CA THR A 64 -0.13 5.41 -22.36
C THR A 64 -0.83 4.33 -23.18
N LYS A 65 -1.17 3.20 -22.54
CA LYS A 65 -1.93 2.10 -23.14
C LYS A 65 -2.92 1.54 -22.12
N LEU A 66 -4.18 1.51 -22.52
CA LEU A 66 -5.28 0.84 -21.83
C LEU A 66 -5.90 -0.19 -22.77
N VAL A 67 -6.37 -1.31 -22.23
CA VAL A 67 -7.07 -2.37 -22.97
C VAL A 67 -8.38 -2.72 -22.25
N SER A 68 -9.37 -3.20 -23.00
CA SER A 68 -10.63 -3.68 -22.42
C SER A 68 -10.40 -4.96 -21.62
N VAL A 69 -11.06 -5.07 -20.45
CA VAL A 69 -11.14 -6.32 -19.68
C VAL A 69 -12.29 -7.16 -20.27
N GLY A 70 -11.97 -8.24 -20.98
CA GLY A 70 -12.91 -9.02 -21.77
C GLY A 70 -13.86 -8.15 -22.60
N SER A 71 -15.15 -8.51 -22.58
CA SER A 71 -16.23 -7.78 -23.26
C SER A 71 -16.91 -6.71 -22.39
N THR A 72 -16.28 -6.23 -21.31
CA THR A 72 -16.95 -5.33 -20.33
C THR A 72 -17.09 -3.88 -20.80
N GLY A 73 -16.24 -3.43 -21.74
CA GLY A 73 -16.09 -2.02 -22.10
C GLY A 73 -15.41 -1.15 -21.03
N LEU A 74 -14.98 -1.75 -19.91
CA LEU A 74 -14.13 -1.14 -18.90
C LEU A 74 -12.67 -1.48 -19.20
N THR A 75 -11.75 -0.55 -18.93
CA THR A 75 -10.34 -0.67 -19.35
C THR A 75 -9.35 -0.59 -18.19
N LEU A 76 -8.22 -1.28 -18.32
CA LEU A 76 -7.08 -1.27 -17.40
C LEU A 76 -5.77 -1.26 -18.22
N ARG A 77 -4.62 -1.10 -17.54
CA ARG A 77 -3.31 -1.48 -18.12
C ARG A 77 -3.29 -2.98 -18.39
N ALA A 78 -2.53 -3.43 -19.39
CA ALA A 78 -2.68 -4.78 -19.96
C ALA A 78 -2.47 -5.92 -18.94
N GLU A 79 -1.53 -5.73 -18.03
CA GLU A 79 -1.15 -6.68 -16.98
C GLU A 79 -2.26 -6.80 -15.92
N ALA A 80 -2.81 -5.66 -15.49
CA ALA A 80 -3.96 -5.59 -14.59
C ALA A 80 -5.26 -6.08 -15.25
N ALA A 81 -5.43 -5.86 -16.56
CA ALA A 81 -6.55 -6.37 -17.33
C ALA A 81 -6.57 -7.91 -17.36
N GLN A 82 -5.42 -8.52 -17.70
CA GLN A 82 -5.28 -9.97 -17.70
C GLN A 82 -5.50 -10.55 -16.30
N ALA A 83 -4.86 -9.98 -15.27
CA ALA A 83 -5.01 -10.44 -13.89
C ALA A 83 -6.48 -10.42 -13.39
N VAL A 84 -7.24 -9.37 -13.74
CA VAL A 84 -8.66 -9.26 -13.38
C VAL A 84 -9.54 -10.19 -14.22
N GLU A 85 -9.22 -10.41 -15.50
CA GLU A 85 -9.96 -11.35 -16.35
C GLU A 85 -9.76 -12.81 -15.93
N ASP A 86 -8.51 -13.21 -15.65
CA ASP A 86 -8.14 -14.52 -15.10
C ASP A 86 -8.86 -14.78 -13.76
N LEU A 87 -8.76 -13.83 -12.81
CA LEU A 87 -9.41 -13.92 -11.50
C LEU A 87 -10.94 -14.07 -11.63
N ILE A 88 -11.57 -13.33 -12.56
CA ILE A 88 -13.01 -13.41 -12.82
C ILE A 88 -13.40 -14.73 -13.53
N ALA A 89 -12.49 -15.34 -14.30
CA ALA A 89 -12.70 -16.63 -14.94
C ALA A 89 -12.63 -17.78 -13.93
N ASP A 90 -11.59 -17.81 -13.09
CA ASP A 90 -11.39 -18.85 -12.09
C ASP A 90 -12.39 -18.75 -10.93
N ALA A 91 -12.76 -17.53 -10.51
CA ALA A 91 -13.87 -17.32 -9.59
C ALA A 91 -15.16 -17.98 -10.11
N ARG A 92 -15.44 -17.82 -11.41
CA ARG A 92 -16.61 -18.43 -12.07
C ARG A 92 -16.50 -19.95 -12.15
N ALA A 93 -15.31 -20.50 -12.39
CA ALA A 93 -15.05 -21.93 -12.34
C ALA A 93 -15.27 -22.52 -10.93
N ALA A 94 -14.93 -21.76 -9.88
CA ALA A 94 -15.21 -22.06 -8.48
C ALA A 94 -16.69 -21.84 -8.07
N GLY A 95 -17.56 -21.41 -8.98
CA GLY A 95 -19.00 -21.18 -8.73
C GLY A 95 -19.37 -19.77 -8.27
N HIS A 96 -18.43 -18.83 -8.28
CA HIS A 96 -18.65 -17.43 -7.88
C HIS A 96 -18.88 -16.53 -9.11
N SER A 97 -20.11 -16.07 -9.32
CA SER A 97 -20.44 -15.18 -10.45
C SER A 97 -20.05 -13.72 -10.17
N ILE A 98 -18.82 -13.36 -10.54
CA ILE A 98 -18.25 -12.01 -10.34
C ILE A 98 -18.30 -11.17 -11.64
N LYS A 99 -18.39 -9.84 -11.46
CA LYS A 99 -18.46 -8.78 -12.47
C LYS A 99 -17.51 -7.63 -12.12
N LEU A 100 -17.06 -6.91 -13.14
CA LEU A 100 -16.27 -5.68 -13.04
C LEU A 100 -17.19 -4.45 -13.05
N LEU A 101 -17.06 -3.57 -12.05
CA LEU A 101 -17.94 -2.43 -11.79
C LEU A 101 -17.26 -1.06 -12.00
N SER A 102 -15.97 -0.98 -11.73
CA SER A 102 -15.08 0.11 -12.14
C SER A 102 -13.73 -0.45 -12.53
N ALA A 103 -13.06 0.31 -13.38
CA ALA A 103 -11.68 0.12 -13.79
C ALA A 103 -11.06 1.52 -13.93
N TYR A 104 -10.26 1.77 -14.97
CA TYR A 104 -9.66 3.08 -15.24
C TYR A 104 -10.66 4.26 -15.15
N ARG A 105 -10.16 5.37 -14.59
CA ARG A 105 -10.91 6.61 -14.35
C ARG A 105 -9.93 7.79 -14.44
N SER A 106 -10.07 8.65 -15.44
CA SER A 106 -9.19 9.80 -15.63
C SER A 106 -9.33 10.84 -14.51
N TYR A 107 -8.34 11.73 -14.43
CA TYR A 107 -8.27 12.84 -13.48
C TYR A 107 -9.56 13.69 -13.49
N GLU A 108 -10.04 14.10 -14.67
CA GLU A 108 -11.23 14.94 -14.83
C GLU A 108 -12.49 14.20 -14.38
N ARG A 109 -12.58 12.89 -14.66
CA ARG A 109 -13.70 12.05 -14.22
C ARG A 109 -13.70 11.86 -12.70
N GLN A 110 -12.53 11.78 -12.08
CA GLN A 110 -12.42 11.74 -10.61
C GLN A 110 -12.72 13.12 -9.99
N ALA A 111 -12.29 14.22 -10.61
CA ALA A 111 -12.63 15.57 -10.18
C ALA A 111 -14.15 15.84 -10.24
N ALA A 112 -14.81 15.46 -11.34
CA ALA A 112 -16.26 15.59 -11.49
C ALA A 112 -17.02 14.75 -10.45
N LEU A 113 -16.55 13.54 -10.16
CA LEU A 113 -17.13 12.66 -9.13
C LEU A 113 -16.96 13.23 -7.71
N PHE A 114 -15.75 13.69 -7.36
CA PHE A 114 -15.47 14.31 -6.07
C PHE A 114 -16.31 15.57 -5.87
N ASN A 115 -16.37 16.45 -6.87
CA ASN A 115 -17.17 17.67 -6.82
C ASN A 115 -18.67 17.35 -6.68
N GLN A 116 -19.18 16.32 -7.36
CA GLN A 116 -20.57 15.86 -7.19
C GLN A 116 -20.87 15.43 -5.74
N TYR A 117 -19.97 14.67 -5.11
CA TYR A 117 -20.14 14.27 -3.71
C TYR A 117 -19.98 15.45 -2.75
N GLN A 118 -19.02 16.36 -3.00
CA GLN A 118 -18.81 17.57 -2.21
C GLN A 118 -20.06 18.47 -2.22
N SER A 119 -20.64 18.72 -3.40
CA SER A 119 -21.87 19.53 -3.53
C SER A 119 -23.11 18.87 -2.90
N LYS A 120 -23.11 17.53 -2.75
CA LYS A 120 -24.26 16.79 -2.19
C LYS A 120 -24.17 16.52 -0.69
N TYR A 121 -22.97 16.33 -0.15
CA TYR A 121 -22.73 15.85 1.22
C TYR A 121 -21.72 16.68 2.02
N GLY A 122 -21.09 17.69 1.40
CA GLY A 122 -19.99 18.47 2.01
C GLY A 122 -18.62 17.79 1.89
N THR A 123 -17.55 18.59 1.92
CA THR A 123 -16.17 18.14 1.70
C THR A 123 -15.77 17.00 2.62
N ALA A 124 -15.97 17.14 3.94
CA ALA A 124 -15.55 16.18 4.95
C ALA A 124 -16.25 14.81 4.86
N TYR A 125 -17.42 14.72 4.20
CA TYR A 125 -18.04 13.43 3.87
C TYR A 125 -17.53 12.90 2.52
N ALA A 126 -17.41 13.77 1.51
CA ALA A 126 -16.91 13.40 0.19
C ALA A 126 -15.50 12.77 0.25
N GLU A 127 -14.59 13.32 1.07
CA GLU A 127 -13.24 12.79 1.27
C GLU A 127 -13.21 11.38 1.87
N ARG A 128 -14.25 10.98 2.63
CA ARG A 128 -14.36 9.63 3.22
C ARG A 128 -14.97 8.58 2.30
N ILE A 129 -15.55 8.99 1.16
CA ILE A 129 -16.21 8.08 0.19
C ILE A 129 -15.68 8.22 -1.23
N SER A 130 -14.71 9.12 -1.46
CA SER A 130 -14.13 9.38 -2.76
C SER A 130 -12.76 10.03 -2.61
N ALA A 131 -11.78 9.42 -3.27
CA ALA A 131 -10.49 10.04 -3.54
C ALA A 131 -10.64 11.49 -4.08
N ARG A 132 -9.66 12.33 -3.79
CA ARG A 132 -9.48 13.59 -4.54
C ARG A 132 -8.93 13.26 -5.94
N PRO A 133 -9.11 14.14 -6.94
CA PRO A 133 -8.39 13.97 -8.20
C PRO A 133 -6.87 13.96 -7.94
N GLY A 134 -6.14 13.09 -8.64
CA GLY A 134 -4.72 12.84 -8.38
C GLY A 134 -4.40 11.86 -7.23
N THR A 135 -5.38 11.40 -6.43
CA THR A 135 -5.17 10.43 -5.33
C THR A 135 -6.00 9.13 -5.46
N SER A 136 -6.49 8.82 -6.67
CA SER A 136 -7.33 7.64 -6.94
C SER A 136 -6.57 6.56 -7.73
N GLU A 137 -6.43 5.35 -7.18
CA GLU A 137 -5.70 4.25 -7.85
C GLU A 137 -6.34 3.79 -9.18
N HIS A 138 -7.60 4.13 -9.44
CA HIS A 138 -8.20 3.94 -10.77
C HIS A 138 -7.53 4.80 -11.85
N GLN A 139 -6.90 5.93 -11.51
CA GLN A 139 -6.20 6.77 -12.47
C GLN A 139 -4.88 6.13 -12.94
N LEU A 140 -4.25 5.27 -12.13
CA LEU A 140 -3.13 4.42 -12.56
C LEU A 140 -3.56 3.38 -13.61
N GLY A 141 -4.86 3.09 -13.76
CA GLY A 141 -5.34 1.97 -14.57
C GLY A 141 -4.98 0.59 -14.00
N LEU A 142 -4.70 0.53 -12.69
CA LEU A 142 -4.28 -0.67 -11.95
C LEU A 142 -5.32 -1.14 -10.92
N ALA A 143 -6.35 -0.33 -10.64
CA ALA A 143 -7.37 -0.65 -9.65
C ALA A 143 -8.76 -0.90 -10.25
N ALA A 144 -9.44 -1.92 -9.75
CA ALA A 144 -10.72 -2.40 -10.21
C ALA A 144 -11.70 -2.62 -9.04
N ASP A 145 -12.97 -2.27 -9.26
CA ASP A 145 -14.05 -2.59 -8.32
C ASP A 145 -14.78 -3.86 -8.80
N LEU A 146 -14.88 -4.87 -7.95
CA LEU A 146 -15.53 -6.15 -8.24
C LEU A 146 -16.86 -6.31 -7.48
N GLY A 147 -17.82 -7.04 -8.07
CA GLY A 147 -19.10 -7.32 -7.42
C GLY A 147 -19.97 -8.34 -8.15
N TYR A 148 -21.23 -8.47 -7.74
CA TYR A 148 -22.15 -9.50 -8.28
C TYR A 148 -22.94 -9.08 -9.52
N THR A 149 -23.25 -7.78 -9.65
CA THR A 149 -24.10 -7.22 -10.70
C THR A 149 -23.30 -6.27 -11.58
N ASN A 150 -23.96 -5.56 -12.50
CA ASN A 150 -23.35 -4.44 -13.23
C ASN A 150 -23.64 -3.07 -12.54
N SER A 151 -24.06 -3.06 -11.26
CA SER A 151 -24.39 -1.84 -10.51
C SER A 151 -23.34 -1.49 -9.44
N ARG A 152 -22.83 -0.25 -9.48
CA ARG A 152 -21.96 0.31 -8.43
C ARG A 152 -22.66 0.55 -7.09
N ALA A 153 -23.99 0.47 -7.05
CA ALA A 153 -24.74 0.57 -5.80
C ALA A 153 -24.54 -0.65 -4.88
N GLU A 154 -23.86 -1.71 -5.35
CA GLU A 154 -23.51 -2.90 -4.58
C GLU A 154 -22.04 -2.94 -4.11
N LEU A 155 -21.30 -1.83 -4.25
CA LEU A 155 -19.99 -1.64 -3.62
C LEU A 155 -20.19 -1.34 -2.13
N LYS A 156 -20.22 -2.41 -1.31
CA LYS A 156 -20.51 -2.37 0.13
C LYS A 156 -19.68 -3.39 0.91
N GLU A 157 -19.49 -3.15 2.20
CA GLU A 157 -18.60 -3.95 3.07
C GLU A 157 -19.11 -5.39 3.27
N GLU A 158 -20.41 -5.61 3.16
CA GLU A 158 -21.02 -6.94 3.20
C GLU A 158 -20.53 -7.84 2.05
N PHE A 159 -20.02 -7.29 0.94
CA PHE A 159 -19.43 -8.07 -0.15
C PHE A 159 -18.30 -8.97 0.34
N GLY A 160 -17.47 -8.49 1.27
CA GLY A 160 -16.37 -9.25 1.87
C GLY A 160 -16.81 -10.46 2.71
N GLN A 161 -18.06 -10.46 3.18
CA GLN A 161 -18.66 -11.57 3.94
C GLN A 161 -19.32 -12.62 3.04
N THR A 162 -19.44 -12.34 1.73
CA THR A 162 -20.05 -13.27 0.78
C THR A 162 -19.05 -14.31 0.27
N PRO A 163 -19.50 -15.48 -0.23
CA PRO A 163 -18.61 -16.50 -0.75
C PRO A 163 -17.67 -16.00 -1.87
N ALA A 164 -18.11 -15.03 -2.68
CA ALA A 164 -17.26 -14.45 -3.72
C ALA A 164 -16.20 -13.49 -3.16
N GLY A 165 -16.56 -12.63 -2.21
CA GLY A 165 -15.60 -11.74 -1.54
C GLY A 165 -14.53 -12.50 -0.76
N ILE A 166 -14.94 -13.55 -0.03
CA ILE A 166 -14.03 -14.47 0.68
C ILE A 166 -13.09 -15.18 -0.30
N TRP A 167 -13.61 -15.62 -1.46
CA TRP A 167 -12.79 -16.25 -2.50
C TRP A 167 -11.77 -15.27 -3.09
N ILE A 168 -12.16 -14.04 -3.45
CA ILE A 168 -11.23 -13.01 -3.93
C ILE A 168 -10.16 -12.73 -2.86
N ALA A 169 -10.56 -12.49 -1.61
CA ALA A 169 -9.63 -12.16 -0.54
C ALA A 169 -8.57 -13.25 -0.28
N LYS A 170 -8.90 -14.51 -0.57
CA LYS A 170 -7.98 -15.64 -0.50
C LYS A 170 -7.07 -15.78 -1.73
N HIS A 171 -7.57 -15.44 -2.92
CA HIS A 171 -6.93 -15.80 -4.20
C HIS A 171 -6.38 -14.60 -5.00
N ALA A 172 -6.61 -13.36 -4.61
CA ALA A 172 -6.17 -12.17 -5.36
C ALA A 172 -4.65 -12.16 -5.64
N SER A 173 -3.84 -12.57 -4.66
CA SER A 173 -2.37 -12.61 -4.76
C SER A 173 -1.88 -13.56 -5.86
N ASP A 174 -2.58 -14.68 -6.11
CA ASP A 174 -2.28 -15.64 -7.19
C ASP A 174 -2.29 -14.97 -8.59
N TYR A 175 -3.01 -13.85 -8.73
CA TYR A 175 -3.13 -13.06 -9.96
C TYR A 175 -2.30 -11.77 -9.95
N GLY A 176 -1.63 -11.43 -8.83
CA GLY A 176 -0.91 -10.17 -8.69
C GLY A 176 -1.78 -9.00 -8.21
N LEU A 177 -2.96 -9.32 -7.67
CA LEU A 177 -3.94 -8.39 -7.13
C LEU A 177 -3.92 -8.43 -5.60
N ILE A 178 -4.30 -7.34 -4.95
CA ILE A 178 -4.41 -7.23 -3.49
C ILE A 178 -5.77 -6.63 -3.11
N ILE A 179 -6.35 -7.01 -1.96
CA ILE A 179 -7.45 -6.24 -1.35
C ILE A 179 -6.83 -4.95 -0.81
N ARG A 180 -7.07 -3.83 -1.49
CA ARG A 180 -6.25 -2.61 -1.31
C ARG A 180 -6.52 -1.88 0.01
N TYR A 181 -7.75 -1.96 0.50
CA TYR A 181 -8.23 -1.29 1.73
C TYR A 181 -8.84 -2.34 2.68
N PRO A 182 -8.00 -3.06 3.46
CA PRO A 182 -8.45 -4.12 4.36
C PRO A 182 -9.11 -3.60 5.65
N GLN A 183 -9.82 -4.49 6.34
CA GLN A 183 -10.62 -4.12 7.51
C GLN A 183 -9.74 -3.66 8.68
N GLY A 184 -10.10 -2.53 9.30
CA GLY A 184 -9.38 -1.98 10.46
C GLY A 184 -8.13 -1.16 10.14
N LYS A 185 -7.81 -0.92 8.86
CA LYS A 185 -6.60 -0.20 8.40
C LYS A 185 -6.87 1.20 7.82
N GLU A 186 -7.99 1.83 8.18
CA GLU A 186 -8.37 3.20 7.75
C GLU A 186 -7.32 4.25 8.18
N GLU A 187 -6.74 4.11 9.38
CA GLU A 187 -5.68 4.99 9.90
C GLU A 187 -4.35 4.92 9.13
N ILE A 188 -4.14 3.90 8.29
CA ILE A 188 -2.91 3.69 7.50
C ILE A 188 -3.14 3.96 6.01
N THR A 189 -4.24 3.46 5.46
CA THR A 189 -4.58 3.60 4.03
C THR A 189 -5.29 4.91 3.71
N GLY A 190 -5.89 5.56 4.72
CA GLY A 190 -6.78 6.71 4.55
C GLY A 190 -8.18 6.37 4.01
N TYR A 191 -8.51 5.08 3.85
CA TYR A 191 -9.81 4.61 3.38
C TYR A 191 -10.38 3.51 4.29
N LYS A 192 -11.71 3.49 4.43
CA LYS A 192 -12.44 2.43 5.11
C LYS A 192 -12.28 1.07 4.40
N TYR A 193 -12.83 0.00 4.99
CA TYR A 193 -12.83 -1.33 4.37
C TYR A 193 -13.54 -1.34 3.00
N GLU A 194 -12.83 -1.78 1.96
CA GLU A 194 -13.36 -1.91 0.60
C GLU A 194 -13.06 -3.31 0.00
N PRO A 195 -13.78 -4.37 0.40
CA PRO A 195 -13.55 -5.74 -0.11
C PRO A 195 -13.81 -5.92 -1.61
N TRP A 196 -14.37 -4.92 -2.28
CA TRP A 196 -14.54 -4.90 -3.74
C TRP A 196 -13.30 -4.38 -4.48
N HIS A 197 -12.43 -3.61 -3.82
CA HIS A 197 -11.40 -2.82 -4.48
C HIS A 197 -10.08 -3.60 -4.56
N VAL A 198 -9.80 -4.14 -5.75
CA VAL A 198 -8.55 -4.85 -6.03
C VAL A 198 -7.55 -3.96 -6.76
N ARG A 199 -6.30 -3.94 -6.29
CA ARG A 199 -5.17 -3.23 -6.91
C ARG A 199 -4.16 -4.22 -7.44
N TYR A 200 -3.71 -4.04 -8.69
CA TYR A 200 -2.61 -4.81 -9.27
C TYR A 200 -1.25 -4.21 -8.89
N ILE A 201 -0.36 -5.06 -8.37
CA ILE A 201 1.06 -4.73 -8.09
C ILE A 201 2.05 -5.76 -8.70
N GLY A 202 1.55 -6.77 -9.40
CA GLY A 202 2.35 -7.87 -9.95
C GLY A 202 2.35 -9.11 -9.04
N LYS A 203 2.42 -10.30 -9.66
CA LYS A 203 2.31 -11.60 -8.95
C LYS A 203 3.37 -11.76 -7.85
N GLU A 204 4.60 -11.34 -8.15
CA GLU A 204 5.73 -11.42 -7.24
C GLU A 204 5.53 -10.55 -5.98
N HIS A 205 5.19 -9.27 -6.17
CA HIS A 205 4.93 -8.34 -5.06
C HIS A 205 3.64 -8.66 -4.29
N ALA A 206 2.58 -9.12 -4.94
CA ALA A 206 1.34 -9.51 -4.25
C ALA A 206 1.51 -10.80 -3.41
N LYS A 207 2.36 -11.73 -3.86
CA LYS A 207 2.79 -12.87 -3.06
C LYS A 207 3.68 -12.43 -1.89
N ALA A 208 4.71 -11.62 -2.18
CA ALA A 208 5.62 -11.11 -1.16
C ALA A 208 4.90 -10.29 -0.07
N LEU A 209 3.91 -9.46 -0.41
CA LEU A 209 3.04 -8.78 0.57
C LEU A 209 2.35 -9.77 1.51
N ALA A 210 1.77 -10.84 0.96
CA ALA A 210 1.06 -11.86 1.73
C ALA A 210 1.99 -12.69 2.62
N GLU A 211 3.29 -12.75 2.32
CA GLU A 211 4.30 -13.50 3.06
C GLU A 211 5.13 -12.61 4.02
N SER A 212 5.26 -11.29 3.78
CA SER A 212 6.10 -10.38 4.56
C SER A 212 5.50 -9.92 5.89
N GLY A 213 4.26 -10.33 6.22
CA GLY A 213 3.56 -9.91 7.43
C GLY A 213 3.08 -8.45 7.44
N ALA A 214 3.15 -7.74 6.31
CA ALA A 214 2.53 -6.43 6.15
C ALA A 214 1.03 -6.60 5.87
N GLU A 215 0.18 -5.80 6.53
CA GLU A 215 -1.27 -5.90 6.40
C GLU A 215 -1.84 -4.90 5.36
N THR A 216 -1.01 -3.98 4.86
CA THR A 216 -1.37 -2.92 3.91
C THR A 216 -0.27 -2.73 2.86
N TYR A 217 -0.67 -2.12 1.73
CA TYR A 217 0.30 -1.75 0.69
C TYR A 217 1.26 -0.66 1.16
N GLU A 218 0.80 0.27 2.01
CA GLU A 218 1.63 1.30 2.66
C GLU A 218 2.74 0.70 3.53
N GLU A 219 2.44 -0.29 4.37
CA GLU A 219 3.45 -0.98 5.21
C GLU A 219 4.48 -1.71 4.33
N TYR A 220 4.03 -2.44 3.31
CA TYR A 220 4.91 -3.17 2.37
C TYR A 220 5.78 -2.23 1.52
N PHE A 221 5.22 -1.12 1.03
CA PHE A 221 5.97 -0.09 0.29
C PHE A 221 7.07 0.53 1.17
N GLN A 222 6.80 0.76 2.47
CA GLN A 222 7.84 1.19 3.41
C GLN A 222 8.93 0.12 3.64
N MET A 223 8.61 -1.17 3.56
CA MET A 223 9.62 -2.24 3.61
C MET A 223 10.49 -2.21 2.35
N LEU A 224 9.89 -2.11 1.16
CA LEU A 224 10.62 -1.95 -0.10
C LEU A 224 11.55 -0.72 -0.08
N SER A 225 11.07 0.45 0.36
CA SER A 225 11.89 1.66 0.44
C SER A 225 13.14 1.47 1.30
N LYS A 226 13.06 0.76 2.42
CA LYS A 226 14.22 0.50 3.30
C LYS A 226 15.30 -0.33 2.61
N THR A 227 14.93 -1.28 1.75
CA THR A 227 15.91 -2.07 0.96
C THR A 227 16.70 -1.23 -0.07
N LEU A 228 16.29 0.03 -0.31
CA LEU A 228 17.04 1.01 -1.11
C LEU A 228 17.92 1.94 -0.25
N GLU A 229 17.58 2.11 1.04
CA GLU A 229 18.30 2.96 1.99
C GLU A 229 19.44 2.20 2.70
N GLU A 230 19.29 0.88 2.88
CA GLU A 230 20.30 0.02 3.48
C GLU A 230 21.52 -0.16 2.53
N PRO A 231 22.76 0.11 2.98
CA PRO A 231 23.94 -0.05 2.16
C PRO A 231 24.20 -1.54 1.87
N LYS A 232 24.50 -1.87 0.60
CA LYS A 232 24.80 -3.25 0.14
C LYS A 232 26.19 -3.75 0.58
N THR A 233 26.49 -3.65 1.88
CA THR A 233 27.82 -3.85 2.48
C THR A 233 27.98 -5.18 3.22
N GLU A 234 27.57 -6.31 2.63
CA GLU A 234 27.96 -7.64 3.16
C GLU A 234 28.17 -8.74 2.08
N ALA A 235 28.44 -8.36 0.82
CA ALA A 235 28.66 -9.32 -0.28
C ALA A 235 30.05 -9.23 -0.97
N SER A 236 30.96 -8.36 -0.50
CA SER A 236 32.25 -8.11 -1.17
C SER A 236 33.40 -7.77 -0.19
N ALA A 237 33.59 -8.58 0.85
CA ALA A 237 34.64 -8.38 1.88
C ALA A 237 35.47 -9.64 2.20
N VAL A 238 35.55 -10.63 1.29
CA VAL A 238 36.41 -11.83 1.45
C VAL A 238 37.23 -12.10 0.18
N ALA A 239 38.08 -11.15 -0.20
CA ALA A 239 39.21 -11.37 -1.11
C ALA A 239 40.24 -10.22 -0.99
N LYS A 240 41.52 -10.58 -0.84
CA LYS A 240 42.71 -9.70 -0.78
C LYS A 240 42.98 -8.97 0.54
N GLU A 241 43.40 -9.74 1.54
CA GLU A 241 44.67 -9.41 2.19
C GLU A 241 45.81 -10.02 1.37
N GLU A 242 46.82 -9.22 1.01
CA GLU A 242 48.28 -9.51 1.05
C GLU A 242 49.08 -8.52 0.18
N GLU A 243 50.28 -8.19 0.67
CA GLU A 243 51.40 -7.44 0.05
C GLU A 243 51.17 -6.03 -0.58
N SER A 244 52.16 -5.14 -0.60
CA SER A 244 52.93 -4.51 0.49
C SER A 244 53.94 -3.48 -0.08
N ASP A 245 54.10 -2.37 0.63
CA ASP A 245 55.35 -1.57 0.77
C ASP A 245 55.88 -0.62 -0.35
N SER A 246 56.08 0.63 0.07
CA SER A 246 57.27 1.50 -0.17
C SER A 246 57.67 2.02 -1.58
N SER A 247 57.29 3.29 -1.82
CA SER A 247 58.22 4.47 -1.91
C SER A 247 58.46 5.26 -3.22
N ASN A 248 58.70 6.57 -2.98
CA ASN A 248 59.71 7.45 -3.61
C ASN A 248 59.36 8.44 -4.76
N LYS A 249 58.73 9.58 -4.38
CA LYS A 249 59.29 10.97 -4.47
C LYS A 249 59.53 11.68 -5.84
N SER A 250 59.28 13.01 -5.85
CA SER A 250 59.74 14.06 -6.82
C SER A 250 59.16 14.00 -8.26
N GLU A 251 58.92 15.06 -9.06
CA GLU A 251 58.83 16.55 -8.93
C GLU A 251 58.27 17.11 -10.30
N LYS A 252 57.97 18.38 -10.68
CA LYS A 252 58.07 19.76 -10.13
C LYS A 252 57.23 20.76 -11.00
N GLU A 253 56.57 21.78 -10.42
CA GLU A 253 56.16 23.10 -11.05
C GLU A 253 55.24 23.12 -12.32
N SER A 254 54.51 24.19 -12.71
CA SER A 254 54.12 25.49 -12.08
C SER A 254 52.90 26.16 -12.79
N ALA A 255 52.22 27.09 -12.09
CA ALA A 255 51.28 28.16 -12.56
C ALA A 255 49.97 27.75 -13.29
N LYS A 256 48.83 28.46 -13.17
CA LYS A 256 48.62 29.93 -13.07
C LYS A 256 47.24 30.30 -12.41
N ASP A 257 46.99 31.60 -12.21
CA ASP A 257 45.76 32.27 -11.69
C ASP A 257 44.44 31.80 -12.37
N SER A 258 43.23 31.94 -11.78
CA SER A 258 42.67 33.15 -11.13
C SER A 258 41.42 32.94 -10.23
N GLU A 259 41.13 33.94 -9.39
CA GLU A 259 39.82 34.58 -9.00
C GLU A 259 38.48 33.88 -9.40
N GLU A 260 37.39 33.87 -8.61
CA GLU A 260 37.05 34.44 -7.27
C GLU A 260 35.72 33.79 -6.72
N VAL A 261 35.26 34.21 -5.52
CA VAL A 261 33.89 34.10 -4.93
C VAL A 261 33.46 32.80 -4.21
N GLY A 262 32.88 32.96 -3.01
CA GLY A 262 31.81 32.08 -2.49
C GLY A 262 32.09 31.33 -1.19
N HIS A 263 31.72 31.89 -0.03
CA HIS A 263 31.62 31.12 1.24
C HIS A 263 30.29 30.34 1.30
N GLY A 264 30.33 29.10 1.80
CA GLY A 264 29.13 28.27 1.95
C GLY A 264 29.37 26.97 2.74
N VAL A 265 29.76 27.07 4.01
CA VAL A 265 29.88 25.89 4.89
C VAL A 265 28.49 25.37 5.25
N VAL A 266 28.10 24.24 4.65
CA VAL A 266 26.94 23.46 5.10
C VAL A 266 27.30 22.76 6.42
N LYS A 267 26.39 22.82 7.41
CA LYS A 267 26.58 22.21 8.74
C LYS A 267 25.69 20.99 8.91
N GLU A 268 26.07 20.11 9.82
CA GLU A 268 25.47 18.78 10.04
C GLU A 268 24.17 18.83 10.89
N ASP A 269 23.41 19.92 10.83
CA ASP A 269 22.26 20.20 11.72
C ASP A 269 20.88 19.90 11.09
N ASP A 270 20.78 19.64 9.78
CA ASP A 270 19.51 19.46 9.04
C ASP A 270 18.96 18.01 9.04
N LEU A 271 19.28 17.20 10.06
CA LEU A 271 18.81 15.82 10.18
C LEU A 271 17.99 15.57 11.46
N LEU A 272 16.77 15.03 11.26
CA LEU A 272 15.87 14.43 12.25
C LEU A 272 15.22 15.32 13.33
N VAL A 273 14.00 15.80 13.04
CA VAL A 273 12.95 15.97 14.07
C VAL A 273 11.63 15.31 13.62
N LEU A 274 11.65 13.98 13.46
CA LEU A 274 10.43 13.17 13.34
C LEU A 274 9.93 12.73 14.72
N ARG A 275 9.11 13.56 15.40
CA ARG A 275 8.06 13.08 16.33
C ARG A 275 7.14 14.20 16.86
N PHE A 276 5.90 13.79 17.17
CA PHE A 276 4.82 14.53 17.85
C PHE A 276 4.21 15.76 17.15
N LEU A 277 3.15 15.52 16.38
CA LEU A 277 1.96 16.37 16.40
C LEU A 277 0.70 15.49 16.65
N PRO A 278 -0.27 15.95 17.47
CA PRO A 278 -1.51 15.23 17.81
C PRO A 278 -2.61 15.39 16.71
N PRO A 279 -3.74 14.66 16.78
CA PRO A 279 -4.66 14.52 15.65
C PRO A 279 -5.60 15.72 15.43
N TYR A 280 -6.16 15.77 14.22
CA TYR A 280 -7.12 16.74 13.69
C TYR A 280 -6.68 18.22 13.67
N ARG A 281 -6.51 18.76 12.46
CA ARG A 281 -6.60 20.20 12.20
C ARG A 281 -7.83 20.49 11.34
N ASP A 282 -8.71 21.30 11.90
CA ASP A 282 -9.78 21.98 11.17
C ASP A 282 -9.19 22.91 10.10
N TRP A 283 -9.87 23.02 8.96
CA TRP A 283 -9.55 23.92 7.84
C TRP A 283 -10.62 24.98 7.62
N GLY A 284 -11.34 25.36 8.68
CA GLY A 284 -12.17 26.56 8.72
C GLY A 284 -11.36 27.85 8.56
N PHE A 285 -11.12 28.26 7.32
CA PHE A 285 -10.74 29.64 6.97
C PHE A 285 -11.83 30.29 6.12
N GLY A 286 -12.37 31.41 6.60
CA GLY A 286 -13.08 32.40 5.77
C GLY A 286 -12.13 33.06 4.76
N PHE A 287 -12.57 33.93 3.85
CA PHE A 287 -13.74 34.83 3.85
C PHE A 287 -14.34 34.89 2.41
N THR A 288 -15.44 35.56 2.07
CA THR A 288 -16.30 36.58 2.72
C THR A 288 -17.73 36.49 2.15
N GLU A 289 -18.64 37.27 2.73
CA GLU A 289 -20.02 37.64 2.28
C GLU A 289 -20.43 37.36 0.82
#